data_AF-A0A4Y7K012-F1
#
_entry.id   AF-A0A4Y7K012-F1
#
_cell.length_a   1.000
_cell.length_b   1.000
_cell.length_c   1.000
_cell.angle_alpha   90.00
_cell.angle_beta   90.00
_cell.angle_gamma   90.00
#
_symmetry.space_group_name_H-M   'P 1'
#
loop_
_entity.id
_entity.type
_entity.pdbx_description
1 polymer ?
#
loop_
_entity_poly.entity_id
_entity_poly.type
_entity_poly.pdbx_seq_one_letter_code
_entity_poly.pdbx_strand_id
1 'polypeptide(L)'
;MECVMENQTPISTEEPSSPAEVRNWLELPPDVLAHIFLKLGAIDIFFRAQAVCSMWRKVSKEPLLFRYIDMRNWWDLFDGGYYDMEKMAREAVDRSSGQLVEFSMEHFGTDDLVDYIADKSGSLRCLRLVSCYQVSDDALKLGQESCHAGGT
;
A
#
# COMPACT_ATOMS: atom_id res chain seq x y z
N MET A 1 -5.85 -68.36 42.99
CA MET A 1 -4.79 -68.66 42.02
C MET A 1 -4.08 -67.35 41.73
N GLU A 2 -2.76 -67.40 41.86
CA GLU A 2 -1.81 -66.31 41.93
C GLU A 2 -1.67 -65.43 40.67
N CYS A 3 -1.37 -64.14 40.92
CA CYS A 3 -0.38 -63.24 40.29
C CYS A 3 -0.48 -62.96 38.77
N VAL A 4 -0.16 -61.78 38.21
CA VAL A 4 1.01 -60.90 38.40
C VAL A 4 0.69 -59.45 37.98
N MET A 5 1.52 -58.56 38.51
CA MET A 5 1.69 -57.11 38.42
C MET A 5 1.83 -56.51 37.01
N GLU A 6 1.69 -55.18 36.92
CA GLU A 6 2.48 -54.20 36.13
C GLU A 6 1.55 -53.12 35.53
N ASN A 7 1.84 -51.82 35.54
CA ASN A 7 2.89 -51.03 36.14
C ASN A 7 2.29 -49.62 36.24
N GLN A 8 2.58 -48.90 37.32
CA GLN A 8 2.32 -47.47 37.37
C GLN A 8 3.25 -46.78 36.37
N THR A 9 2.74 -46.40 35.21
CA THR A 9 3.29 -45.24 34.51
C THR A 9 2.78 -44.01 35.24
N PRO A 10 3.65 -43.19 35.86
CA PRO A 10 3.21 -41.87 36.30
C PRO A 10 2.72 -41.16 35.05
N ILE A 11 1.55 -40.52 35.14
CA ILE A 11 1.15 -39.53 34.15
C ILE A 11 2.32 -38.54 34.12
N SER A 12 3.12 -38.58 33.05
CA SER A 12 4.09 -37.54 32.80
C SER A 12 3.26 -36.31 32.59
N THR A 13 3.16 -35.50 33.63
CA THR A 13 2.70 -34.12 33.55
C THR A 13 3.61 -33.47 32.53
N GLU A 14 3.16 -33.39 31.28
CA GLU A 14 3.82 -32.57 30.28
C GLU A 14 3.87 -31.17 30.87
N GLU A 15 5.09 -30.71 31.19
CA GLU A 15 5.30 -29.33 31.53
C GLU A 15 4.73 -28.47 30.41
N PRO A 16 3.98 -27.40 30.72
CA PRO A 16 3.45 -26.53 29.69
C PRO A 16 4.62 -26.00 28.87
N SER A 17 4.69 -26.44 27.61
CA SER A 17 5.61 -25.89 26.61
C SER A 17 5.54 -24.38 26.72
N SER A 18 6.68 -23.74 26.97
CA SER A 18 6.84 -22.29 27.12
C SER A 18 5.85 -21.54 26.21
N PRO A 19 5.12 -20.53 26.71
CA PRO A 19 4.15 -19.81 25.89
C PRO A 19 4.87 -19.32 24.65
N ALA A 20 4.38 -19.73 23.47
CA ALA A 20 4.92 -19.28 22.20
C ALA A 20 4.99 -17.75 22.26
N GLU A 21 6.20 -17.19 22.12
CA GLU A 21 6.38 -15.74 22.14
C GLU A 21 5.52 -15.13 21.04
N VAL A 22 4.38 -14.57 21.43
CA VAL A 22 3.50 -13.87 20.51
C VAL A 22 4.22 -12.58 20.15
N ARG A 23 4.80 -12.53 18.95
CA ARG A 23 5.48 -11.33 18.46
C ARG A 23 4.49 -10.15 18.48
N ASN A 24 4.80 -9.13 19.27
CA ASN A 24 3.95 -7.96 19.37
C ASN A 24 4.16 -7.04 18.15
N TRP A 25 3.40 -7.30 17.08
CA TRP A 25 3.42 -6.48 15.87
C TRP A 25 2.96 -5.03 16.09
N LEU A 26 2.38 -4.71 17.27
CA LEU A 26 1.98 -3.35 17.63
C LEU A 26 3.16 -2.46 18.05
N GLU A 27 4.31 -3.05 18.41
CA GLU A 27 5.50 -2.33 18.89
C GLU A 27 6.60 -2.18 17.83
N LEU A 28 6.28 -2.41 16.55
CA LEU A 28 7.23 -2.18 15.47
C LEU A 28 7.68 -0.71 15.44
N PRO A 29 8.99 -0.45 15.36
CA PRO A 29 9.51 0.88 15.11
C PRO A 29 8.88 1.51 13.85
N PRO A 30 8.55 2.82 13.86
CA PRO A 30 7.85 3.46 12.75
C PRO A 30 8.56 3.34 11.39
N ASP A 31 9.89 3.32 11.38
CA ASP A 31 10.73 3.14 10.19
C ASP A 31 10.61 1.72 9.60
N VAL A 32 10.50 0.70 10.44
CA VAL A 32 10.25 -0.68 10.00
C VAL A 32 8.83 -0.80 9.45
N LEU A 33 7.85 -0.17 10.12
CA LEU A 33 6.47 -0.15 9.64
C LEU A 33 6.34 0.56 8.28
N ALA A 34 7.05 1.69 8.09
CA ALA A 34 7.10 2.39 6.82
C ALA A 34 7.72 1.50 5.71
N HIS A 35 8.76 0.72 6.01
CA HIS A 35 9.33 -0.24 5.05
C HIS A 35 8.34 -1.32 4.65
N ILE A 36 7.54 -1.84 5.58
CA ILE A 36 6.46 -2.78 5.27
C ILE A 36 5.45 -2.11 4.32
N PHE A 37 5.06 -0.86 4.59
CA PHE A 37 4.06 -0.15 3.80
C PHE A 37 4.57 0.14 2.38
N LEU A 38 5.85 0.47 2.22
CA LEU A 38 6.48 0.59 0.91
C LEU A 38 6.43 -0.72 0.10
N LYS A 39 6.42 -1.89 0.75
CA LYS A 39 6.27 -3.19 0.09
C LYS A 39 4.82 -3.55 -0.23
N LEU A 40 3.87 -3.05 0.55
CA LEU A 40 2.44 -3.19 0.27
C LEU A 40 2.02 -2.33 -0.93
N GLY A 41 2.56 -1.11 -1.04
CA GLY A 41 2.16 -0.17 -2.08
C GLY A 41 0.82 0.52 -1.80
N ALA A 42 0.46 1.49 -2.65
CA ALA A 42 -0.63 2.41 -2.38
C ALA A 42 -2.00 1.70 -2.21
N ILE A 43 -2.30 0.73 -3.07
CA ILE A 43 -3.60 0.02 -3.05
C ILE A 43 -3.79 -0.69 -1.70
N ASP A 44 -2.86 -1.56 -1.30
CA ASP A 44 -2.95 -2.29 -0.03
C ASP A 44 -2.93 -1.36 1.19
N ILE A 45 -2.23 -0.22 1.11
CA ILE A 45 -2.29 0.79 2.15
C ILE A 45 -3.72 1.31 2.34
N PHE A 46 -4.43 1.64 1.25
CA PHE A 46 -5.79 2.14 1.30
C PHE A 46 -6.80 1.11 1.81
N PHE A 47 -6.72 -0.13 1.34
CA PHE A 47 -7.75 -1.12 1.63
C PHE A 47 -7.52 -1.89 2.92
N ARG A 48 -6.25 -2.09 3.29
CA ARG A 48 -5.88 -3.01 4.36
C ARG A 48 -5.15 -2.29 5.47
N ALA A 49 -3.96 -1.75 5.17
CA ALA A 49 -3.04 -1.31 6.21
C ALA A 49 -3.64 -0.19 7.08
N GLN A 50 -4.26 0.82 6.48
CA GLN A 50 -4.82 1.96 7.23
C GLN A 50 -6.03 1.59 8.11
N ALA A 51 -6.62 0.41 7.93
CA ALA A 51 -7.77 -0.08 8.70
C ALA A 51 -7.39 -0.95 9.89
N VAL A 52 -6.14 -1.39 10.02
CA VAL A 52 -5.69 -2.34 11.06
C VAL A 52 -5.79 -1.74 12.47
N CYS A 53 -5.10 -0.63 12.73
CA CYS A 53 -5.12 0.05 14.02
C CYS A 53 -4.79 1.55 13.86
N SER A 54 -4.92 2.33 14.94
CA SER A 54 -4.65 3.78 14.93
C SER A 54 -3.21 4.12 14.54
N MET A 55 -2.23 3.34 15.00
CA MET A 55 -0.81 3.52 14.67
C MET A 55 -0.56 3.34 13.17
N TRP A 56 -1.07 2.24 12.60
CA TRP A 56 -0.97 1.96 11.16
C TRP A 56 -1.70 3.00 10.32
N ARG A 57 -2.88 3.45 10.78
CA ARG A 57 -3.61 4.54 10.14
C ARG A 57 -2.80 5.84 10.13
N LYS A 58 -2.06 6.15 11.20
CA LYS A 58 -1.20 7.34 11.25
C LYS A 58 -0.06 7.23 10.24
N VAL A 59 0.68 6.12 10.25
CA VAL A 59 1.80 5.88 9.34
C VAL A 59 1.35 5.80 7.88
N SER A 60 0.14 5.30 7.60
CA SER A 60 -0.42 5.20 6.23
C SER A 60 -0.59 6.53 5.50
N LYS A 61 -0.42 7.65 6.20
CA LYS A 61 -0.53 9.01 5.64
C LYS A 61 0.82 9.68 5.43
N GLU A 62 1.92 9.01 5.75
CA GLU A 62 3.25 9.58 5.58
C GLU A 62 3.57 9.79 4.08
N PRO A 63 3.94 11.01 3.66
CA PRO A 63 4.16 11.33 2.25
C PRO A 63 5.20 10.46 1.55
N LEU A 64 6.22 10.01 2.30
CA LEU A 64 7.28 9.15 1.79
C LEU A 64 6.77 7.83 1.22
N LEU A 65 5.60 7.34 1.66
CA LEU A 65 4.98 6.13 1.16
C LEU A 65 4.37 6.30 -0.24
N PHE A 66 4.16 7.55 -0.67
CA PHE A 66 3.46 7.92 -1.90
C PHE A 66 4.41 8.59 -2.90
N ARG A 67 5.71 8.32 -2.81
CA ARG A 67 6.71 8.82 -3.79
C ARG A 67 6.75 7.99 -5.07
N TYR A 68 6.46 6.69 -4.96
CA TYR A 68 6.48 5.73 -6.06
C TYR A 68 5.16 4.96 -6.03
N ILE A 69 4.19 5.42 -6.82
CA ILE A 69 2.84 4.87 -6.83
C ILE A 69 2.68 3.94 -8.02
N ASP A 70 2.28 2.71 -7.74
CA ASP A 70 1.85 1.74 -8.75
C ASP A 70 0.40 1.31 -8.46
N MET A 71 -0.53 1.72 -9.33
CA MET A 71 -1.95 1.39 -9.27
C MET A 71 -2.38 0.43 -10.39
N ARG A 72 -1.42 -0.35 -10.92
CA ARG A 72 -1.66 -1.41 -11.90
C ARG A 72 -2.12 -2.70 -11.23
N ASN A 73 -2.65 -3.65 -12.02
CA ASN A 73 -3.09 -4.97 -11.53
C ASN A 73 -4.05 -4.93 -10.33
N TRP A 74 -4.84 -3.86 -10.21
CA TRP A 74 -5.72 -3.66 -9.06
C TRP A 74 -6.85 -4.71 -9.02
N TRP A 75 -7.25 -5.26 -10.16
CA TRP A 75 -8.32 -6.26 -10.27
C TRP A 75 -8.04 -7.56 -9.52
N ASP A 76 -6.77 -7.98 -9.35
CA ASP A 76 -6.42 -9.20 -8.61
C ASP A 76 -6.65 -9.07 -7.09
N LEU A 77 -6.79 -7.83 -6.61
CA LEU A 77 -6.94 -7.52 -5.19
C LEU A 77 -8.40 -7.45 -4.74
N PHE A 78 -9.36 -7.45 -5.68
CA PHE A 78 -10.77 -7.20 -5.40
C PHE A 78 -11.68 -8.27 -6.00
N ASP A 79 -12.55 -8.83 -5.15
CA ASP A 79 -13.52 -9.86 -5.52
C ASP A 79 -14.76 -9.27 -6.23
N GLY A 80 -14.54 -8.55 -7.34
CA GLY A 80 -15.61 -7.99 -8.17
C GLY A 80 -16.24 -6.69 -7.66
N GLY A 81 -15.64 -6.01 -6.68
CA GLY A 81 -16.06 -4.69 -6.23
C GLY A 81 -15.68 -3.58 -7.23
N TYR A 82 -16.63 -2.68 -7.55
CA TYR A 82 -16.32 -1.45 -8.27
C TYR A 82 -15.70 -0.43 -7.30
N TYR A 83 -14.39 -0.22 -7.42
CA TYR A 83 -13.68 0.84 -6.70
C TYR A 83 -13.42 2.01 -7.63
N ASP A 84 -13.62 3.22 -7.13
CA ASP A 84 -13.28 4.44 -7.83
C ASP A 84 -11.76 4.65 -7.78
N MET A 85 -11.08 4.09 -8.80
CA MET A 85 -9.62 4.17 -8.93
C MET A 85 -9.13 5.60 -9.13
N GLU A 86 -9.92 6.46 -9.78
CA GLU A 86 -9.54 7.87 -9.96
C GLU A 86 -9.53 8.61 -8.63
N LYS A 87 -10.55 8.40 -7.79
CA LYS A 87 -10.59 8.98 -6.46
C LYS A 87 -9.40 8.53 -5.61
N MET A 88 -9.02 7.26 -5.70
CA MET A 88 -7.85 6.75 -4.99
C MET A 88 -6.54 7.31 -5.53
N ALA A 89 -6.43 7.46 -6.84
CA ALA A 89 -5.28 8.12 -7.46
C ALA A 89 -5.11 9.55 -6.94
N ARG A 90 -6.19 10.34 -6.90
CA ARG A 90 -6.18 11.70 -6.35
C ARG A 90 -5.75 11.74 -4.89
N GLU A 91 -6.32 10.86 -4.06
CA GLU A 91 -5.92 10.75 -2.65
C GLU A 91 -4.44 10.34 -2.50
N ALA A 92 -3.93 9.45 -3.35
CA ALA A 92 -2.54 9.02 -3.31
C ALA A 92 -1.59 10.17 -3.69
N VAL A 93 -1.95 10.94 -4.72
CA VAL A 93 -1.25 12.16 -5.14
C VAL A 93 -1.27 13.19 -4.01
N ASP A 94 -2.41 13.40 -3.35
CA ASP A 94 -2.52 14.34 -2.23
C ASP A 94 -1.63 13.94 -1.05
N ARG A 95 -1.62 12.65 -0.71
CA ARG A 95 -0.74 12.13 0.34
C ARG A 95 0.73 12.32 0.02
N SER A 96 1.12 12.26 -1.26
CA SER A 96 2.52 12.51 -1.66
C SER A 96 3.01 13.90 -1.29
N SER A 97 2.11 14.87 -1.07
CA SER A 97 2.45 16.24 -0.67
C SER A 97 3.52 16.87 -1.58
N GLY A 98 3.39 16.69 -2.89
CA GLY A 98 4.32 17.21 -3.91
C GLY A 98 5.61 16.41 -4.10
N GLN A 99 5.80 15.32 -3.35
CA GLN A 99 6.99 14.46 -3.40
C GLN A 99 6.83 13.26 -4.35
N LEU A 100 5.72 13.19 -5.10
CA LEU A 100 5.48 12.13 -6.08
C LEU A 100 6.57 12.18 -7.17
N VAL A 101 7.26 11.04 -7.36
CA VAL A 101 8.34 10.88 -8.34
C VAL A 101 7.89 10.02 -9.51
N GLU A 102 7.18 8.93 -9.23
CA GLU A 102 6.67 8.02 -10.26
C GLU A 102 5.22 7.64 -9.99
N PHE A 103 4.40 7.64 -11.04
CA PHE A 103 3.01 7.22 -10.98
C PHE A 103 2.70 6.26 -12.14
N SER A 104 2.16 5.09 -11.83
CA SER A 104 1.71 4.11 -12.82
C SER A 104 0.24 3.77 -12.60
N MET A 105 -0.55 3.73 -13.67
CA MET A 105 -1.98 3.40 -13.66
C MET A 105 -2.35 2.53 -14.86
N GLU A 106 -3.40 1.74 -14.69
CA GLU A 106 -3.84 0.80 -15.72
C GLU A 106 -5.36 0.64 -15.77
N HIS A 107 -5.92 0.67 -16.98
CA HIS A 107 -7.36 0.53 -17.25
C HIS A 107 -8.27 1.62 -16.67
N PHE A 108 -7.73 2.70 -16.10
CA PHE A 108 -8.50 3.86 -15.64
C PHE A 108 -7.79 5.17 -15.96
N GLY A 109 -8.50 6.28 -15.75
CA GLY A 109 -7.99 7.65 -15.79
C GLY A 109 -8.38 8.45 -17.02
N THR A 110 -8.43 9.76 -16.81
CA THR A 110 -8.92 10.79 -17.71
C THR A 110 -7.87 11.91 -17.87
N ASP A 111 -8.06 12.78 -18.86
CA ASP A 111 -7.25 13.99 -19.03
C ASP A 111 -7.21 14.83 -17.74
N ASP A 112 -8.37 15.01 -17.09
CA ASP A 112 -8.50 15.71 -15.80
C ASP A 112 -7.68 15.07 -14.67
N LEU A 113 -7.44 13.75 -14.71
CA LEU A 113 -6.59 13.07 -13.75
C LEU A 113 -5.11 13.29 -14.07
N VAL A 114 -4.73 13.24 -15.35
CA VAL A 114 -3.35 13.49 -15.80
C VAL A 114 -2.94 14.92 -15.44
N ASP A 115 -3.79 15.90 -15.73
CA ASP A 115 -3.55 17.31 -15.40
C ASP A 115 -3.44 17.51 -13.88
N TYR A 116 -4.30 16.84 -13.11
CA TYR A 116 -4.23 16.87 -11.65
C TYR A 116 -2.92 16.32 -11.11
N ILE A 117 -2.48 15.16 -11.63
CA ILE A 117 -1.21 14.55 -11.24
C ILE A 117 -0.06 15.53 -11.55
N ALA A 118 -0.05 16.14 -12.73
CA ALA A 118 0.99 17.09 -13.14
C ALA A 118 1.01 18.35 -12.27
N ASP A 119 -0.15 18.96 -11.99
CA ASP A 119 -0.27 20.17 -11.15
C ASP A 119 0.19 19.93 -9.69
N LYS A 120 -0.18 18.78 -9.13
CA LYS A 120 0.14 18.45 -7.73
C LYS A 120 1.54 17.90 -7.50
N SER A 121 2.29 17.60 -8.55
CA SER A 121 3.52 16.80 -8.46
C SER A 121 4.72 17.49 -9.09
N GLY A 122 5.21 18.55 -8.46
CA GLY A 122 6.42 19.26 -8.92
C GLY A 122 7.70 18.39 -8.98
N SER A 123 7.69 17.21 -8.33
CA SER A 123 8.81 16.26 -8.35
C SER A 123 8.63 15.10 -9.35
N LEU A 124 7.55 15.08 -10.13
CA LEU A 124 7.20 13.95 -10.99
C LEU A 124 8.21 13.78 -12.12
N ARG A 125 8.73 12.57 -12.27
CA ARG A 125 9.71 12.19 -13.29
C ARG A 125 9.18 11.15 -14.27
N CYS A 126 8.21 10.35 -13.84
CA CYS A 126 7.63 9.29 -14.68
C CYS A 126 6.12 9.19 -14.45
N LEU A 127 5.36 9.35 -15.52
CA LEU A 127 3.95 8.96 -15.58
C LEU A 127 3.81 7.81 -16.57
N ARG A 128 3.28 6.68 -16.11
CA ARG A 128 3.06 5.48 -16.93
C ARG A 128 1.57 5.18 -17.03
N LEU A 129 1.07 5.20 -18.25
CA LEU A 129 -0.30 4.88 -18.59
C LEU A 129 -0.34 3.54 -19.31
N VAL A 130 -1.15 2.60 -18.84
CA VAL A 130 -1.32 1.28 -19.46
C VAL A 130 -2.80 1.07 -19.76
N SER A 131 -3.16 0.88 -21.03
CA SER A 131 -4.56 0.66 -21.42
C SER A 131 -5.52 1.78 -20.92
N CYS A 132 -5.04 3.02 -20.83
CA CYS A 132 -5.81 4.20 -20.40
C CYS A 132 -6.45 4.88 -21.62
N TYR A 133 -7.58 4.33 -22.09
CA TYR A 133 -8.20 4.74 -23.36
C TYR A 133 -8.94 6.09 -23.33
N GLN A 134 -9.15 6.66 -22.14
CA GLN A 134 -9.82 7.94 -21.97
C GLN A 134 -8.83 9.11 -21.83
N VAL A 135 -7.52 8.85 -21.96
CA VAL A 135 -6.49 9.88 -21.98
C VAL A 135 -6.16 10.24 -23.42
N SER A 136 -6.21 11.53 -23.75
CA SER A 136 -5.89 12.08 -25.05
C SER A 136 -4.39 12.37 -25.21
N ASP A 137 -3.94 12.46 -26.47
CA ASP A 137 -2.55 12.82 -26.79
C ASP A 137 -2.20 14.25 -26.36
N ASP A 138 -3.18 15.13 -26.17
CA ASP A 138 -2.96 16.52 -25.77
C ASP A 138 -2.72 16.65 -24.27
N ALA A 139 -3.39 15.86 -23.43
CA ALA A 139 -3.10 15.78 -22.00
C ALA A 139 -1.65 15.33 -21.73
N LEU A 140 -1.10 14.46 -22.59
CA LEU A 140 0.31 14.03 -22.49
C LEU A 140 1.31 15.16 -22.75
N LYS A 141 0.95 16.15 -23.55
CA LYS A 141 1.83 17.29 -23.86
C LYS A 141 1.80 18.32 -22.73
N LEU A 142 0.61 18.64 -22.23
CA LEU A 142 0.41 19.61 -21.15
C LEU A 142 1.05 19.16 -19.84
N GLY A 143 0.96 17.87 -19.51
CA GLY A 143 1.59 17.31 -18.31
C GLY A 143 3.11 17.52 -18.25
N GLN A 144 3.80 17.57 -19.41
CA GLN A 144 5.25 17.81 -19.46
C GLN A 144 5.63 19.26 -19.15
N GLU A 145 4.79 20.22 -19.53
CA GLU A 145 5.05 21.65 -19.37
C GLU A 145 4.92 22.08 -17.90
N SER A 146 3.89 21.60 -17.21
CA SER A 146 3.66 21.89 -15.78
C SER A 146 4.76 21.33 -14.87
N CYS A 147 5.29 20.15 -15.19
CA CYS A 147 6.40 19.55 -14.41
C CYS A 147 7.71 20.34 -14.54
N HIS A 148 7.93 21.06 -15.65
CA HIS A 148 9.12 21.89 -15.83
C HIS A 148 9.03 23.25 -15.12
N ALA A 149 7.82 23.78 -14.91
CA ALA A 149 7.60 25.10 -14.30
C ALA A 149 7.76 25.11 -12.76
N GLY A 150 7.62 23.97 -12.09
CA GLY A 150 7.71 23.85 -10.63
C GLY A 150 9.14 23.71 -10.07
N GLY A 151 10.17 23.78 -10.92
CA GLY A 151 11.56 23.47 -10.56
C GLY A 151 12.47 24.67 -10.23
N THR A 152 11.94 25.88 -10.03
CA THR A 152 12.73 27.09 -9.69
C THR A 152 12.58 27.52 -8.24
#